data_AF-A0A7L2SVV4-F1
#
_entry.id   AF-A0A7L2SVV4-F1
#
_cell.length_a   1.000
_cell.length_b   1.000
_cell.length_c   1.000
_cell.angle_alpha   90.00
_cell.angle_beta   90.00
_cell.angle_gamma   90.00
#
_symmetry.space_group_name_H-M   'P 1'
#
loop_
_entity.id
_entity.type
_entity.pdbx_description
1 polymer ?
#
loop_
_entity_poly.entity_id
_entity_poly.type
_entity_poly.pdbx_seq_one_letter_code
_entity_poly.pdbx_strand_id
1 'polypeptide(L)'
;LFCILGGGSALLPAPIPPILLEEKEKLTKLLASRGAAIQELNIVRKTLSVLKGGGLAQLAHPARVVSLILSDVIGDPLDIIASGPTAASSHSVQDCLQILTKYNLRHNLPESVEMVLSSSPAKPSAPENYSHVSNIILGSNTLALEHAKRQAEGLGYAALVLSAAVHGEVGCVATLYCQLIQLVHLGFTGLGDGPLGDELRGNLLQLAAELQIPGLDLDKFLQALRGLEPTRPVCILAGGETTVQLQGTGKGGRNQELALRVGLGLHRAQAMGASSPQGRCEILFFSGGTDGQDGPTEAAGAFCSPGLVAEALQEGLDVEAFLRNNDSYTFFSQFQGGHHLLVTGLTGTNVMDIQAILIRAM
;
A
#
# COMPACT_ATOMS: atom_id res chain seq x y z
N LEU A 1 2.37 -9.46 27.93
CA LEU A 1 2.56 -9.68 26.49
C LEU A 1 1.31 -9.21 25.77
N PHE A 2 1.44 -8.45 24.70
CA PHE A 2 0.32 -7.91 23.93
C PHE A 2 0.54 -8.18 22.44
N CYS A 3 -0.42 -8.79 21.76
CA CYS A 3 -0.30 -9.10 20.33
C CYS A 3 -1.19 -8.15 19.54
N ILE A 4 -0.60 -7.41 18.60
CA ILE A 4 -1.29 -6.43 17.77
C ILE A 4 -1.32 -6.95 16.34
N LEU A 5 -2.53 -7.04 15.80
CA LEU A 5 -2.82 -7.37 14.41
C LEU A 5 -3.64 -6.25 13.79
N GLY A 6 -3.80 -6.29 12.46
CA GLY A 6 -4.71 -5.40 11.73
C GLY A 6 -6.12 -5.38 12.33
N GLY A 7 -6.80 -4.24 12.21
CA GLY A 7 -8.16 -4.05 12.75
C GLY A 7 -8.27 -3.77 14.26
N GLY A 8 -7.16 -3.76 15.01
CA GLY A 8 -7.17 -3.50 16.46
C GLY A 8 -7.85 -2.20 16.89
N SER A 9 -7.86 -1.17 16.02
CA SER A 9 -8.56 0.10 16.27
C SER A 9 -10.06 -0.06 16.53
N ALA A 10 -10.71 -1.02 15.84
CA ALA A 10 -12.14 -1.31 15.99
C ALA A 10 -12.42 -2.32 17.11
N LEU A 11 -11.54 -3.32 17.28
CA LEU A 11 -11.67 -4.37 18.31
C LEU A 11 -11.40 -3.88 19.73
N LEU A 12 -10.62 -2.79 19.89
CA LEU A 12 -10.29 -2.19 21.18
C LEU A 12 -10.76 -0.72 21.27
N PRO A 13 -12.07 -0.42 21.22
CA PRO A 13 -12.58 0.94 21.16
C PRO A 13 -12.41 1.72 22.46
N ALA A 14 -12.60 1.04 23.62
CA ALA A 14 -12.41 1.51 25.00
C ALA A 14 -12.64 3.03 25.18
N PRO A 15 -13.90 3.52 25.11
CA PRO A 15 -14.20 4.94 25.29
C PRO A 15 -13.87 5.40 26.72
N ILE A 16 -13.49 6.67 26.89
CA ILE A 16 -13.22 7.28 28.20
C ILE A 16 -14.57 7.55 28.89
N PRO A 17 -14.84 7.00 30.09
CA PRO A 17 -16.07 7.33 30.82
C PRO A 17 -16.19 8.85 31.08
N PRO A 18 -17.39 9.45 30.95
CA PRO A 18 -18.69 8.79 30.79
C PRO A 18 -19.11 8.52 29.32
N ILE A 19 -18.21 8.64 28.34
CA ILE A 19 -18.55 8.41 26.92
C ILE A 19 -18.96 6.95 26.69
N LEU A 20 -20.11 6.76 26.06
CA LEU A 20 -20.59 5.43 25.65
C LEU A 20 -20.02 5.02 24.28
N LEU A 21 -20.00 3.72 24.01
CA LEU A 21 -19.52 3.19 22.74
C LEU A 21 -20.36 3.72 21.57
N GLU A 22 -21.68 3.80 21.75
CA GLU A 22 -22.63 4.30 20.76
C GLU A 22 -22.38 5.77 20.41
N GLU A 23 -22.00 6.58 21.41
CA GLU A 23 -21.67 8.00 21.20
C GLU A 23 -20.39 8.15 20.37
N LYS A 24 -19.37 7.37 20.72
CA LYS A 24 -18.10 7.34 19.99
C LYS A 24 -18.28 6.87 18.54
N GLU A 25 -19.10 5.86 18.33
CA GLU A 25 -19.43 5.34 16.99
C GLU A 25 -20.19 6.39 16.16
N LYS A 26 -21.23 7.01 16.73
CA LYS A 26 -22.01 8.07 16.07
C LYS A 26 -21.14 9.24 15.66
N LEU A 27 -20.27 9.72 16.54
CA LEU A 27 -19.35 10.82 16.23
C LEU A 27 -18.38 10.47 15.09
N THR A 28 -17.83 9.25 15.13
CA THR A 28 -16.91 8.77 14.07
C THR A 28 -17.63 8.68 12.73
N LYS A 29 -18.85 8.12 12.69
CA LYS A 29 -19.70 8.04 11.49
C LYS A 29 -20.04 9.42 10.94
N LEU A 30 -20.36 10.38 11.81
CA LEU A 30 -20.71 11.74 11.42
C LEU A 30 -19.51 12.51 10.82
N LEU A 31 -18.32 12.34 11.38
CA LEU A 31 -17.09 12.87 10.80
C LEU A 31 -16.81 12.27 9.42
N ALA A 32 -16.92 10.93 9.30
CA ALA A 32 -16.72 10.24 8.03
C ALA A 32 -17.73 10.71 6.96
N SER A 33 -19.01 10.87 7.32
CA SER A 33 -20.04 11.36 6.39
C SER A 33 -19.83 12.82 5.96
N ARG A 34 -19.02 13.59 6.70
CA ARG A 34 -18.62 14.96 6.33
C ARG A 34 -17.28 15.02 5.59
N GLY A 35 -16.72 13.87 5.19
CA GLY A 35 -15.46 13.81 4.45
C GLY A 35 -14.23 14.04 5.31
N ALA A 36 -14.26 13.67 6.60
CA ALA A 36 -13.06 13.67 7.43
C ALA A 36 -12.03 12.69 6.88
N ALA A 37 -10.77 13.15 6.79
CA ALA A 37 -9.66 12.28 6.41
C ALA A 37 -9.43 11.20 7.47
N ILE A 38 -8.88 10.06 7.06
CA ILE A 38 -8.66 8.92 7.97
C ILE A 38 -7.75 9.29 9.15
N GLN A 39 -6.77 10.17 8.92
CA GLN A 39 -5.88 10.70 9.95
C GLN A 39 -6.66 11.52 10.98
N GLU A 40 -7.61 12.34 10.55
CA GLU A 40 -8.46 13.14 11.44
C GLU A 40 -9.39 12.24 12.27
N LEU A 41 -9.99 11.24 11.63
CA LEU A 41 -10.78 10.21 12.32
C LEU A 41 -9.94 9.48 13.37
N ASN A 42 -8.68 9.15 13.06
CA ASN A 42 -7.76 8.50 14.00
C ASN A 42 -7.45 9.39 15.21
N ILE A 43 -7.19 10.68 15.01
CA ILE A 43 -6.94 11.64 16.09
C ILE A 43 -8.12 11.71 17.06
N VAL A 44 -9.34 11.86 16.54
CA VAL A 44 -10.55 11.91 17.38
C VAL A 44 -10.76 10.58 18.10
N ARG A 45 -10.63 9.44 17.41
CA ARG A 45 -10.81 8.11 18.00
C ARG A 45 -9.79 7.80 19.10
N LYS A 46 -8.54 8.25 18.95
CA LYS A 46 -7.47 8.13 19.95
C LYS A 46 -7.79 8.97 21.17
N THR A 47 -8.10 10.25 20.97
CA THR A 47 -8.38 11.23 22.05
C THR A 47 -9.53 10.77 22.95
N LEU A 48 -10.54 10.12 22.37
CA LEU A 48 -11.70 9.62 23.10
C LEU A 48 -11.54 8.16 23.56
N SER A 49 -10.31 7.68 23.78
CA SER A 49 -10.07 6.29 24.19
C SER A 49 -9.13 6.19 25.38
N VAL A 50 -9.46 5.28 26.30
CA VAL A 50 -8.61 4.93 27.44
C VAL A 50 -7.36 4.16 27.01
N LEU A 51 -7.46 3.32 25.97
CA LEU A 51 -6.39 2.38 25.62
C LEU A 51 -5.49 2.87 24.48
N LYS A 52 -5.97 3.75 23.61
CA LYS A 52 -5.24 4.22 22.43
C LYS A 52 -4.22 5.31 22.80
N GLY A 53 -3.31 5.64 21.88
CA GLY A 53 -2.34 6.73 22.07
C GLY A 53 -1.45 6.55 23.29
N GLY A 54 -1.09 5.30 23.61
CA GLY A 54 -0.22 4.95 24.73
C GLY A 54 -0.96 4.60 26.02
N GLY A 55 -2.29 4.78 26.06
CA GLY A 55 -3.10 4.56 27.26
C GLY A 55 -3.01 3.13 27.83
N LEU A 56 -2.90 2.09 26.99
CA LEU A 56 -2.68 0.73 27.47
C LEU A 56 -1.33 0.58 28.17
N ALA A 57 -0.27 1.16 27.59
CA ALA A 57 1.05 1.16 28.21
C ALA A 57 1.07 1.94 29.53
N GLN A 58 0.35 3.06 29.61
CA GLN A 58 0.22 3.85 30.83
C GLN A 58 -0.50 3.07 31.94
N LEU A 59 -1.64 2.44 31.63
CA LEU A 59 -2.39 1.63 32.58
C LEU A 59 -1.63 0.39 33.05
N ALA A 60 -0.77 -0.18 32.20
CA ALA A 60 0.04 -1.33 32.56
C ALA A 60 1.21 -0.97 33.49
N HIS A 61 1.61 0.30 33.58
CA HIS A 61 2.73 0.71 34.42
C HIS A 61 2.46 0.37 35.90
N PRO A 62 3.41 -0.24 36.64
CA PRO A 62 4.83 -0.43 36.29
C PRO A 62 5.17 -1.78 35.62
N ALA A 63 4.18 -2.61 35.28
CA ALA A 63 4.44 -3.91 34.65
C ALA A 63 5.06 -3.76 33.26
N ARG A 64 6.04 -4.61 32.92
CA ARG A 64 6.68 -4.60 31.61
C ARG A 64 5.69 -4.99 30.50
N VAL A 65 5.63 -4.18 29.45
CA VAL A 65 4.83 -4.44 28.25
C VAL A 65 5.74 -4.85 27.11
N VAL A 66 5.42 -5.98 26.49
CA VAL A 66 6.06 -6.42 25.24
C VAL A 66 4.94 -6.56 24.23
N SER A 67 5.00 -5.77 23.16
CA SER A 67 4.05 -5.78 22.05
C SER A 67 4.68 -6.48 20.85
N LEU A 68 3.99 -7.49 20.33
CA LEU A 68 4.34 -8.21 19.11
C LEU A 68 3.37 -7.77 18.01
N ILE A 69 3.89 -7.22 16.92
CA ILE A 69 3.09 -6.43 15.96
C ILE A 69 3.20 -7.02 14.56
N LEU A 70 2.05 -7.27 13.95
CA LEU A 70 1.91 -7.46 12.50
C LEU A 70 1.37 -6.15 11.91
N SER A 71 2.18 -5.48 11.10
CA SER A 71 1.86 -4.16 10.55
C SER A 71 1.18 -4.27 9.19
N ASP A 72 -0.03 -3.73 9.10
CA ASP A 72 -0.81 -3.51 7.90
C ASP A 72 -0.80 -2.02 7.46
N VAL A 73 0.22 -1.26 7.90
CA VAL A 73 0.32 0.19 7.65
C VAL A 73 1.65 0.53 6.99
N ILE A 74 1.59 1.31 5.92
CA ILE A 74 2.78 1.81 5.20
C ILE A 74 3.75 2.50 6.18
N GLY A 75 5.02 2.08 6.14
CA GLY A 75 6.12 2.64 6.94
C GLY A 75 6.18 2.17 8.40
N ASP A 76 5.30 1.26 8.80
CA ASP A 76 5.21 0.69 10.15
C ASP A 76 5.16 1.68 11.35
N PRO A 77 4.43 2.83 11.26
CA PRO A 77 4.35 3.80 12.36
C PRO A 77 3.57 3.26 13.58
N LEU A 78 4.29 3.01 14.68
CA LEU A 78 3.76 2.40 15.90
C LEU A 78 2.60 3.18 16.54
N ASP A 79 2.56 4.50 16.40
CA ASP A 79 1.50 5.34 16.94
C ASP A 79 0.20 5.24 16.12
N ILE A 80 0.29 4.80 14.86
CA ILE A 80 -0.86 4.63 13.96
C ILE A 80 -1.38 3.19 14.01
N ILE A 81 -0.49 2.19 14.06
CA ILE A 81 -0.87 0.77 14.10
C ILE A 81 -1.78 0.50 15.30
N ALA A 82 -2.99 -0.01 15.04
CA ALA A 82 -4.05 -0.19 16.04
C ALA A 82 -4.35 1.06 16.89
N SER A 83 -4.07 2.26 16.38
CA SER A 83 -4.13 3.54 17.10
C SER A 83 -3.13 3.66 18.27
N GLY A 84 -2.01 2.94 18.20
CA GLY A 84 -0.85 3.08 19.09
C GLY A 84 -1.14 2.87 20.57
N PRO A 85 -1.78 1.76 21.00
CA PRO A 85 -2.10 1.55 22.41
C PRO A 85 -0.85 1.47 23.32
N THR A 86 0.29 1.07 22.76
CA THR A 86 1.58 0.93 23.46
C THR A 86 2.65 1.86 22.92
N ALA A 87 2.26 2.93 22.23
CA ALA A 87 3.15 3.93 21.67
C ALA A 87 2.69 5.33 22.07
N ALA A 88 3.63 6.24 22.29
CA ALA A 88 3.30 7.63 22.59
C ALA A 88 2.48 8.25 21.45
N SER A 89 1.45 9.02 21.80
CA SER A 89 0.73 9.84 20.83
C SER A 89 1.48 11.15 20.57
N SER A 90 1.65 11.51 19.31
CA SER A 90 2.14 12.83 18.88
C SER A 90 1.03 13.90 18.89
N HIS A 91 -0.24 13.49 18.97
CA HIS A 91 -1.40 14.37 18.90
C HIS A 91 -1.96 14.71 20.27
N SER A 92 -2.46 15.93 20.37
CA SER A 92 -3.04 16.55 21.56
C SER A 92 -4.57 16.64 21.48
N VAL A 93 -5.21 16.92 22.62
CA VAL A 93 -6.64 17.22 22.67
C VAL A 93 -7.00 18.45 21.82
N GLN A 94 -6.07 19.39 21.65
CA GLN A 94 -6.29 20.56 20.83
C GLN A 94 -6.47 20.22 19.34
N ASP A 95 -5.76 19.20 18.83
CA ASP A 95 -5.91 18.73 17.46
C ASP A 95 -7.32 18.15 17.24
N CYS A 96 -7.82 17.40 18.23
CA CYS A 96 -9.20 16.90 18.22
C CYS A 96 -10.22 18.06 18.19
N LEU A 97 -10.04 19.08 19.02
CA LEU A 97 -10.91 20.26 19.05
C LEU A 97 -10.90 21.04 17.73
N GLN A 98 -9.74 21.18 17.09
CA GLN A 98 -9.61 21.81 15.78
C GLN A 98 -10.36 21.02 14.70
N ILE A 99 -10.24 19.69 14.69
CA ILE A 99 -10.98 18.81 13.77
C ILE A 99 -12.50 18.95 13.98
N LEU A 100 -12.97 18.88 15.23
CA LEU A 100 -14.40 19.04 15.54
C LEU A 100 -14.94 20.41 15.14
N THR A 101 -14.09 21.44 15.17
CA THR A 101 -14.44 22.79 14.70
C THR A 101 -14.47 22.87 13.18
N LYS A 102 -13.44 22.33 12.49
CA LYS A 102 -13.37 22.22 11.02
C LYS A 102 -14.63 21.60 10.43
N TYR A 103 -15.16 20.58 11.10
CA TYR A 103 -16.37 19.89 10.67
C TYR A 103 -17.67 20.43 11.28
N ASN A 104 -17.69 21.59 11.94
CA ASN A 104 -18.89 22.20 12.55
C ASN A 104 -19.64 21.25 13.51
N LEU A 105 -18.91 20.52 14.35
CA LEU A 105 -19.46 19.60 15.35
C LEU A 105 -19.32 20.11 16.78
N ARG A 106 -18.49 21.13 17.02
CA ARG A 106 -18.20 21.68 18.35
C ARG A 106 -19.45 22.03 19.17
N HIS A 107 -20.50 22.55 18.53
CA HIS A 107 -21.72 23.02 19.17
C HIS A 107 -22.81 21.95 19.36
N ASN A 108 -22.59 20.72 18.89
CA ASN A 108 -23.57 19.63 18.95
C ASN A 108 -22.90 18.33 19.45
N LEU A 109 -21.96 18.46 20.39
CA LEU A 109 -21.33 17.31 21.02
C LEU A 109 -22.21 16.80 22.18
N PRO A 110 -22.24 15.49 22.42
CA PRO A 110 -22.78 14.96 23.67
C PRO A 110 -22.03 15.53 24.88
N GLU A 111 -22.76 15.77 25.98
CA GLU A 111 -22.20 16.31 27.23
C GLU A 111 -21.03 15.44 27.76
N SER A 112 -21.11 14.11 27.58
CA SER A 112 -20.06 13.17 27.94
C SER A 112 -18.74 13.45 27.22
N VAL A 113 -18.79 13.76 25.92
CA VAL A 113 -17.62 14.07 25.09
C VAL A 113 -17.06 15.44 25.46
N GLU A 114 -17.92 16.43 25.68
CA GLU A 114 -17.50 17.77 26.08
C GLU A 114 -16.80 17.77 27.45
N MET A 115 -17.30 16.98 28.40
CA MET A 115 -16.69 16.80 29.71
C MET A 115 -15.28 16.21 29.61
N VAL A 116 -15.08 15.16 28.81
CA VAL A 116 -13.77 14.52 28.60
C VAL A 116 -12.78 15.47 27.92
N LEU A 117 -13.23 16.20 26.89
CA LEU A 117 -12.37 17.13 26.17
C LEU A 117 -11.98 18.35 27.02
N SER A 118 -12.85 18.80 27.93
CA SER A 118 -12.59 19.96 28.80
C SER A 118 -11.76 19.62 30.04
N SER A 119 -11.82 18.38 30.50
CA SER A 119 -11.05 17.89 31.66
C SER A 119 -9.64 17.40 31.30
N SER A 120 -9.35 17.23 30.01
CA SER A 120 -8.04 16.79 29.55
C SER A 120 -7.00 17.91 29.66
N PRO A 121 -5.83 17.68 30.28
CA PRO A 121 -4.80 18.70 30.40
C PRO A 121 -4.25 19.09 29.01
N ALA A 122 -3.97 20.39 28.82
CA ALA A 122 -3.53 20.95 27.53
C ALA A 122 -2.19 20.42 27.02
N LYS A 123 -1.38 19.80 27.89
CA LYS A 123 -0.14 19.06 27.62
C LYS A 123 0.21 18.19 28.84
N PRO A 124 0.80 16.99 28.68
CA PRO A 124 1.41 16.28 29.79
C PRO A 124 2.51 17.14 30.41
N SER A 125 2.52 17.31 31.73
CA SER A 125 3.49 18.13 32.48
C SER A 125 4.89 17.50 32.57
N ALA A 126 5.02 16.23 32.18
CA ALA A 126 6.27 15.50 32.06
C ALA A 126 6.24 14.61 30.81
N PRO A 127 7.38 14.34 30.15
CA PRO A 127 7.43 13.35 29.10
C PRO A 127 7.00 11.99 29.67
N GLU A 128 5.97 11.41 29.04
CA GLU A 128 5.43 10.12 29.44
C GLU A 128 6.53 9.05 29.38
N ASN A 129 6.71 8.31 30.48
CA ASN A 129 7.75 7.30 30.58
C ASN A 129 7.27 5.97 29.96
N TYR A 130 7.79 5.65 28.78
CA TYR A 130 7.54 4.37 28.08
C TYR A 130 8.72 3.37 28.20
N SER A 131 9.65 3.56 29.14
CA SER A 131 10.83 2.67 29.29
C SER A 131 10.49 1.22 29.63
N HIS A 132 9.30 0.95 30.18
CA HIS A 132 8.81 -0.41 30.45
C HIS A 132 8.19 -1.10 29.22
N VAL A 133 8.14 -0.42 28.06
CA VAL A 133 7.49 -0.89 26.85
C VAL A 133 8.51 -1.27 25.79
N SER A 134 8.33 -2.43 25.18
CA SER A 134 9.08 -2.89 24.01
C SER A 134 8.09 -3.25 22.91
N ASN A 135 8.12 -2.51 21.80
CA ASN A 135 7.32 -2.77 20.61
C ASN A 135 8.21 -3.47 19.56
N ILE A 136 7.79 -4.65 19.10
CA ILE A 136 8.54 -5.49 18.17
C ILE A 136 7.64 -5.78 16.97
N ILE A 137 8.05 -5.34 15.78
CA ILE A 137 7.39 -5.68 14.53
C ILE A 137 7.87 -7.08 14.12
N LEU A 138 6.95 -8.04 14.12
CA LEU A 138 7.20 -9.43 13.71
C LEU A 138 6.92 -9.67 12.23
N GLY A 139 6.05 -8.86 11.63
CA GLY A 139 5.78 -8.92 10.21
C GLY A 139 5.33 -7.57 9.69
N SER A 140 5.85 -7.21 8.53
CA SER A 140 5.49 -6.02 7.77
C SER A 140 5.82 -6.24 6.30
N ASN A 141 5.42 -5.29 5.46
CA ASN A 141 5.69 -5.36 4.03
C ASN A 141 7.20 -5.37 3.74
N THR A 142 7.98 -4.58 4.49
CA THR A 142 9.44 -4.57 4.41
C THR A 142 10.05 -5.96 4.66
N LEU A 143 9.58 -6.66 5.69
CA LEU A 143 10.04 -8.02 5.99
C LEU A 143 9.63 -9.00 4.89
N ALA A 144 8.40 -8.90 4.39
CA ALA A 144 7.92 -9.74 3.28
C ALA A 144 8.75 -9.54 2.01
N LEU A 145 9.09 -8.28 1.67
CA LEU A 145 9.95 -7.95 0.53
C LEU A 145 11.39 -8.42 0.72
N GLU A 146 11.94 -8.34 1.92
CA GLU A 146 13.28 -8.88 2.21
C GLU A 146 13.33 -10.40 1.99
N HIS A 147 12.30 -11.12 2.43
CA HIS A 147 12.18 -12.56 2.18
C HIS A 147 11.97 -12.88 0.69
N ALA A 148 11.12 -12.12 -0.01
CA ALA A 148 10.92 -12.26 -1.46
C ALA A 148 12.22 -12.00 -2.23
N LYS A 149 13.00 -10.99 -1.82
CA LYS A 149 14.30 -10.67 -2.41
C LYS A 149 15.29 -11.83 -2.27
N ARG A 150 15.45 -12.36 -1.05
CA ARG A 150 16.33 -13.51 -0.79
C ARG A 150 15.91 -14.74 -1.61
N GLN A 151 14.61 -14.97 -1.74
CA GLN A 151 14.09 -16.06 -2.57
C GLN A 151 14.41 -15.86 -4.05
N ALA A 152 14.20 -14.66 -4.59
CA ALA A 152 14.55 -14.33 -5.97
C ALA A 152 16.07 -14.48 -6.23
N GLU A 153 16.91 -14.03 -5.31
CA GLU A 153 18.37 -14.21 -5.38
C GLU A 153 18.75 -15.70 -5.35
N GLY A 154 18.11 -16.50 -4.50
CA GLY A 154 18.30 -17.96 -4.45
C GLY A 154 17.86 -18.68 -5.73
N LEU A 155 16.93 -18.10 -6.49
CA LEU A 155 16.51 -18.57 -7.81
C LEU A 155 17.41 -18.04 -8.95
N GLY A 156 18.46 -17.29 -8.64
CA GLY A 156 19.44 -16.78 -9.60
C GLY A 156 19.14 -15.38 -10.16
N TYR A 157 18.06 -14.73 -9.72
CA TYR A 157 17.75 -13.36 -10.15
C TYR A 157 18.68 -12.35 -9.48
N ALA A 158 19.00 -11.26 -10.18
CA ALA A 158 19.48 -10.04 -9.56
C ALA A 158 18.25 -9.29 -9.00
N ALA A 159 18.08 -9.34 -7.68
CA ALA A 159 16.87 -8.81 -7.04
C ALA A 159 17.11 -7.42 -6.44
N LEU A 160 16.22 -6.48 -6.74
CA LEU A 160 16.23 -5.12 -6.20
C LEU A 160 14.85 -4.79 -5.63
N VAL A 161 14.82 -4.09 -4.49
CA VAL A 161 13.58 -3.56 -3.91
C VAL A 161 13.48 -2.08 -4.28
N LEU A 162 12.40 -1.71 -4.95
CA LEU A 162 12.09 -0.34 -5.36
C LEU A 162 11.63 0.50 -4.16
N SER A 163 10.62 0.02 -3.43
CA SER A 163 10.14 0.59 -2.17
C SER A 163 9.18 -0.39 -1.49
N ALA A 164 9.06 -0.30 -0.16
CA ALA A 164 8.06 -1.00 0.66
C ALA A 164 6.84 -0.11 0.99
N ALA A 165 6.74 1.05 0.32
CA ALA A 165 5.75 2.09 0.60
C ALA A 165 5.13 2.67 -0.67
N VAL A 166 5.03 1.88 -1.75
CA VAL A 166 4.34 2.31 -2.98
C VAL A 166 2.88 2.61 -2.63
N HIS A 167 2.43 3.82 -2.98
CA HIS A 167 1.08 4.28 -2.75
C HIS A 167 0.63 5.18 -3.91
N GLY A 168 -0.66 5.53 -3.93
CA GLY A 168 -1.26 6.40 -4.93
C GLY A 168 -2.34 5.70 -5.75
N GLU A 169 -2.88 6.44 -6.73
CA GLU A 169 -3.90 5.93 -7.65
C GLU A 169 -3.27 4.94 -8.65
N VAL A 170 -3.99 3.83 -8.89
CA VAL A 170 -3.50 2.68 -9.64
C VAL A 170 -3.06 3.01 -11.07
N GLY A 171 -3.68 3.97 -11.75
CA GLY A 171 -3.26 4.47 -13.06
C GLY A 171 -1.90 5.17 -13.06
N CYS A 172 -1.64 6.04 -12.08
CA CYS A 172 -0.33 6.68 -11.94
C CYS A 172 0.76 5.63 -11.62
N VAL A 173 0.48 4.71 -10.70
CA VAL A 173 1.42 3.64 -10.32
C VAL A 173 1.67 2.67 -11.48
N ALA A 174 0.65 2.35 -12.28
CA ALA A 174 0.82 1.55 -13.50
C ALA A 174 1.74 2.23 -14.51
N THR A 175 1.62 3.56 -14.66
CA THR A 175 2.48 4.34 -15.57
C THR A 175 3.95 4.31 -15.12
N LEU A 176 4.19 4.45 -13.81
CA LEU A 176 5.52 4.30 -13.20
C LEU A 176 6.12 2.93 -13.55
N TYR A 177 5.39 1.84 -13.32
CA TYR A 177 5.89 0.50 -13.63
C TYR A 177 6.10 0.28 -15.14
N CYS A 178 5.21 0.76 -15.99
CA CYS A 178 5.36 0.67 -17.44
C CYS A 178 6.66 1.32 -17.93
N GLN A 179 6.92 2.55 -17.48
CA GLN A 179 8.13 3.28 -17.87
C GLN A 179 9.38 2.64 -17.28
N LEU A 180 9.31 2.12 -16.05
CA LEU A 180 10.42 1.41 -15.43
C LEU A 180 10.79 0.15 -16.21
N ILE A 181 9.80 -0.66 -16.59
CA ILE A 181 9.97 -1.85 -17.40
C ILE A 181 10.59 -1.51 -18.76
N GLN A 182 10.10 -0.44 -19.42
CA GLN A 182 10.66 0.01 -20.70
C GLN A 182 12.11 0.47 -20.57
N LEU A 183 12.44 1.23 -19.53
CA LEU A 183 13.81 1.70 -19.30
C LEU A 183 14.77 0.54 -19.04
N VAL A 184 14.35 -0.46 -18.24
CA VAL A 184 15.16 -1.66 -18.00
C VAL A 184 15.32 -2.47 -19.28
N HIS A 185 14.25 -2.64 -20.07
CA HIS A 185 14.31 -3.31 -21.36
C HIS A 185 15.28 -2.63 -22.33
N LEU A 186 15.28 -1.29 -22.41
CA LEU A 186 16.25 -0.54 -23.22
C LEU A 186 17.69 -0.73 -22.71
N GLY A 187 17.88 -0.84 -21.40
CA GLY A 187 19.17 -1.20 -20.80
C GLY A 187 19.70 -2.55 -21.31
N PHE A 188 18.84 -3.58 -21.34
CA PHE A 188 19.19 -4.90 -21.86
C PHE A 188 19.51 -4.91 -23.36
N THR A 189 18.89 -4.03 -24.16
CA THR A 189 19.15 -3.93 -25.60
C THR A 189 20.31 -2.99 -25.94
N GLY A 190 20.97 -2.39 -24.94
CA GLY A 190 22.08 -1.45 -25.13
C GLY A 190 21.66 -0.07 -25.63
N LEU A 191 20.36 0.25 -25.60
CA LEU A 191 19.78 1.53 -26.07
C LEU A 191 19.37 2.46 -24.92
N GLY A 192 19.72 2.10 -23.68
CA GLY A 192 19.31 2.83 -22.47
C GLY A 192 19.88 4.25 -22.31
N ASP A 193 20.98 4.57 -22.99
CA ASP A 193 21.64 5.89 -22.95
C ASP A 193 21.33 6.74 -24.22
N GLY A 194 20.25 6.40 -24.93
CA GLY A 194 19.73 7.19 -26.06
C GLY A 194 18.61 8.16 -25.68
N PRO A 195 18.13 8.99 -26.63
CA PRO A 195 17.10 10.00 -26.37
C PRO A 195 15.82 9.47 -25.72
N LEU A 196 15.40 8.26 -26.11
CA LEU A 196 14.24 7.58 -25.54
C LEU A 196 14.48 7.17 -24.08
N GLY A 197 15.70 6.73 -23.75
CA GLY A 197 16.08 6.38 -22.38
C GLY A 197 16.13 7.60 -21.46
N ASP A 198 16.63 8.73 -21.97
CA ASP A 198 16.65 10.01 -21.24
C ASP A 198 15.23 10.56 -21.01
N GLU A 199 14.35 10.48 -22.02
CA GLU A 199 12.95 10.87 -21.90
C GLU A 199 12.23 10.02 -20.84
N LEU A 200 12.37 8.69 -20.90
CA LEU A 200 11.77 7.78 -19.91
C LEU A 200 12.29 8.05 -18.50
N ARG A 201 13.58 8.33 -18.34
CA ARG A 201 14.16 8.69 -17.03
C ARG A 201 13.58 9.99 -16.50
N GLY A 202 13.46 11.02 -17.35
CA GLY A 202 12.85 12.29 -16.98
C GLY A 202 11.40 12.13 -16.51
N ASN A 203 10.61 11.36 -17.27
CA ASN A 203 9.22 11.06 -16.93
C ASN A 203 9.09 10.27 -15.61
N LEU A 204 9.97 9.28 -15.39
CA LEU A 204 9.99 8.50 -14.15
C LEU A 204 10.32 9.37 -12.93
N LEU A 205 11.29 10.28 -13.06
CA LEU A 205 11.64 11.21 -11.98
C LEU A 205 10.47 12.15 -11.65
N GLN A 206 9.77 12.64 -12.67
CA GLN A 206 8.57 13.46 -12.47
C GLN A 206 7.46 12.67 -11.75
N LEU A 207 7.13 11.47 -12.23
CA LEU A 207 6.11 10.62 -11.61
C LEU A 207 6.48 10.23 -10.17
N ALA A 208 7.75 9.91 -9.90
CA ALA A 208 8.22 9.61 -8.55
C ALA A 208 8.04 10.81 -7.61
N ALA A 209 8.30 12.04 -8.10
CA ALA A 209 8.09 13.26 -7.34
C ALA A 209 6.60 13.57 -7.09
N GLU A 210 5.73 13.30 -8.06
CA GLU A 210 4.28 13.46 -7.93
C GLU A 210 3.68 12.46 -6.94
N LEU A 211 4.11 11.19 -6.99
CA LEU A 211 3.64 10.14 -6.11
C LEU A 211 4.21 10.24 -4.69
N GLN A 212 5.35 10.91 -4.50
CA GLN A 212 6.02 11.08 -3.20
C GLN A 212 6.17 9.74 -2.45
N ILE A 213 6.63 8.70 -3.16
CA ILE A 213 6.78 7.35 -2.60
C ILE A 213 7.89 7.35 -1.54
N PRO A 214 7.58 7.05 -0.26
CA PRO A 214 8.59 7.00 0.78
C PRO A 214 9.66 5.94 0.47
N GLY A 215 10.92 6.27 0.73
CA GLY A 215 12.05 5.36 0.54
C GLY A 215 12.42 5.07 -0.92
N LEU A 216 11.73 5.67 -1.90
CA LEU A 216 12.12 5.58 -3.30
C LEU A 216 13.25 6.56 -3.60
N ASP A 217 14.46 6.02 -3.78
CA ASP A 217 15.61 6.74 -4.36
C ASP A 217 15.81 6.22 -5.78
N LEU A 218 15.18 6.89 -6.75
CA LEU A 218 15.17 6.42 -8.13
C LEU A 218 16.56 6.47 -8.76
N ASP A 219 17.36 7.50 -8.49
CA ASP A 219 18.71 7.61 -9.05
C ASP A 219 19.60 6.47 -8.57
N LYS A 220 19.58 6.18 -7.27
CA LYS A 220 20.31 5.04 -6.70
C LYS A 220 19.79 3.71 -7.23
N PHE A 221 18.47 3.58 -7.41
CA PHE A 221 17.85 2.38 -7.97
C PHE A 221 18.30 2.14 -9.42
N LEU A 222 18.26 3.18 -10.26
CA LEU A 222 18.71 3.10 -11.65
C LEU A 222 20.22 2.85 -11.77
N GLN A 223 21.02 3.40 -10.86
CA GLN A 223 22.44 3.10 -10.77
C GLN A 223 22.69 1.64 -10.40
N ALA A 224 21.93 1.09 -9.44
CA ALA A 224 22.01 -0.31 -9.06
C ALA A 224 21.65 -1.22 -10.24
N LEU A 225 20.60 -0.88 -11.01
CA LEU A 225 20.22 -1.60 -12.23
C LEU A 225 21.32 -1.61 -13.29
N ARG A 226 21.97 -0.46 -13.54
CA ARG A 226 23.10 -0.36 -14.49
C ARG A 226 24.30 -1.20 -14.07
N GLY A 227 24.48 -1.44 -12.78
CA GLY A 227 25.56 -2.26 -12.24
C GLY A 227 25.31 -3.77 -12.34
N LEU A 228 24.13 -4.22 -12.81
CA LEU A 228 23.81 -5.64 -12.92
C LEU A 228 24.47 -6.27 -14.14
N GLU A 229 24.80 -7.55 -14.03
CA GLU A 229 25.34 -8.33 -15.15
C GLU A 229 24.27 -8.48 -16.25
N PRO A 230 24.59 -8.16 -17.52
CA PRO A 230 23.59 -8.17 -18.62
C PRO A 230 22.92 -9.52 -18.90
N THR A 231 23.54 -10.62 -18.48
CA THR A 231 23.04 -11.98 -18.71
C THR A 231 22.19 -12.50 -17.55
N ARG A 232 22.20 -11.84 -16.40
CA ARG A 232 21.47 -12.29 -15.21
C ARG A 232 20.03 -11.77 -15.25
N PRO A 233 19.01 -12.61 -15.05
CA PRO A 233 17.62 -12.15 -15.04
C PRO A 233 17.41 -11.23 -13.83
N VAL A 234 16.58 -10.20 -14.00
CA VAL A 234 16.32 -9.17 -12.99
C VAL A 234 14.97 -9.40 -12.35
N CYS A 235 14.90 -9.23 -11.03
CA CYS A 235 13.67 -9.20 -10.25
C CYS A 235 13.57 -7.86 -9.54
N ILE A 236 12.58 -7.04 -9.91
CA ILE A 236 12.28 -5.80 -9.20
C ILE A 236 11.08 -6.07 -8.31
N LEU A 237 11.23 -5.81 -7.02
CA LEU A 237 10.22 -6.00 -6.00
C LEU A 237 9.76 -4.64 -5.49
N ALA A 238 8.48 -4.53 -5.21
CA ALA A 238 7.91 -3.38 -4.55
C ALA A 238 6.74 -3.83 -3.68
N GLY A 239 6.36 -3.00 -2.73
CA GLY A 239 5.17 -3.24 -1.93
C GLY A 239 4.67 -1.96 -1.30
N GLY A 240 3.51 -2.06 -0.68
CA GLY A 240 2.74 -0.92 -0.19
C GLY A 240 1.27 -1.14 -0.46
N GLU A 241 0.53 -0.07 -0.69
CA GLU A 241 -0.93 -0.14 -0.83
C GLU A 241 -1.43 0.93 -1.80
N THR A 242 -1.93 0.48 -2.96
CA THR A 242 -2.49 1.38 -3.97
C THR A 242 -3.97 1.64 -3.73
N THR A 243 -4.53 2.62 -4.45
CA THR A 243 -5.96 2.91 -4.44
C THR A 243 -6.53 2.88 -5.84
N VAL A 244 -7.80 2.50 -5.96
CA VAL A 244 -8.55 2.50 -7.22
C VAL A 244 -9.71 3.47 -7.11
N GLN A 245 -9.91 4.29 -8.14
CA GLN A 245 -11.10 5.12 -8.24
C GLN A 245 -12.23 4.32 -8.90
N LEU A 246 -13.30 4.09 -8.14
CA LEU A 246 -14.48 3.39 -8.63
C LEU A 246 -15.34 4.34 -9.47
N GLN A 247 -15.51 4.00 -10.74
CA GLN A 247 -16.35 4.69 -11.73
C GLN A 247 -17.42 3.76 -12.32
N GLY A 248 -17.12 2.45 -12.40
CA GLY A 248 -18.02 1.43 -12.92
C GLY A 248 -18.73 0.60 -11.84
N THR A 249 -19.39 -0.45 -12.30
CA THR A 249 -20.10 -1.42 -11.45
C THR A 249 -19.49 -2.83 -11.52
N GLY A 250 -18.33 -2.93 -12.16
CA GLY A 250 -17.57 -4.17 -12.31
C GLY A 250 -17.06 -4.73 -11.00
N LYS A 251 -16.48 -5.92 -11.11
CA LYS A 251 -15.86 -6.64 -10.03
C LYS A 251 -14.35 -6.66 -10.25
N GLY A 252 -13.59 -6.32 -9.22
CA GLY A 252 -12.14 -6.24 -9.31
C GLY A 252 -11.51 -5.73 -8.03
N GLY A 253 -10.19 -5.63 -8.04
CA GLY A 253 -9.42 -5.00 -6.98
C GLY A 253 -8.24 -4.22 -7.55
N ARG A 254 -7.54 -3.52 -6.67
CA ARG A 254 -6.43 -2.63 -7.04
C ARG A 254 -5.26 -3.40 -7.64
N ASN A 255 -4.96 -4.61 -7.16
CA ASN A 255 -3.84 -5.41 -7.67
C ASN A 255 -4.15 -5.96 -9.07
N GLN A 256 -5.36 -6.46 -9.28
CA GLN A 256 -5.84 -6.90 -10.59
C GLN A 256 -5.89 -5.73 -11.58
N GLU A 257 -6.45 -4.58 -11.17
CA GLU A 257 -6.49 -3.40 -12.03
C GLU A 257 -5.10 -2.87 -12.35
N LEU A 258 -4.16 -2.91 -11.39
CA LEU A 258 -2.76 -2.56 -11.61
C LEU A 258 -2.11 -3.46 -12.67
N ALA A 259 -2.24 -4.78 -12.53
CA ALA A 259 -1.71 -5.72 -13.51
C ALA A 259 -2.29 -5.48 -14.91
N LEU A 260 -3.60 -5.27 -15.01
CA LEU A 260 -4.26 -5.03 -16.30
C LEU A 260 -3.81 -3.71 -16.94
N ARG A 261 -3.68 -2.64 -16.17
CA ARG A 261 -3.18 -1.34 -16.64
C ARG A 261 -1.72 -1.39 -17.08
N VAL A 262 -0.87 -2.13 -16.34
CA VAL A 262 0.54 -2.35 -16.76
C VAL A 262 0.59 -3.10 -18.08
N GLY A 263 -0.18 -4.19 -18.24
CA GLY A 263 -0.27 -4.93 -19.49
C GLY A 263 -0.69 -4.04 -20.67
N LEU A 264 -1.70 -3.19 -20.48
CA LEU A 264 -2.15 -2.23 -21.48
C LEU A 264 -1.08 -1.19 -21.83
N GLY A 265 -0.38 -0.65 -20.84
CA GLY A 265 0.69 0.32 -21.06
C GLY A 265 1.87 -0.27 -21.83
N LEU A 266 2.27 -1.51 -21.52
CA LEU A 266 3.31 -2.23 -22.24
C LEU A 266 2.92 -2.53 -23.70
N HIS A 267 1.68 -2.96 -23.94
CA HIS A 267 1.16 -3.17 -25.28
C HIS A 267 1.22 -1.90 -26.13
N ARG A 268 0.78 -0.77 -25.58
CA ARG A 268 0.83 0.54 -26.27
C ARG A 268 2.26 0.97 -26.58
N ALA A 269 3.19 0.75 -25.65
CA ALA A 269 4.60 1.07 -25.86
C ALA A 269 5.24 0.24 -26.99
N GLN A 270 4.89 -1.04 -27.10
CA GLN A 270 5.34 -1.88 -28.22
C GLN A 270 4.82 -1.40 -29.56
N ALA A 271 3.56 -0.95 -29.63
CA ALA A 271 2.95 -0.40 -30.84
C ALA A 271 3.58 0.93 -31.32
N MET A 272 4.13 1.72 -30.40
CA MET A 272 4.65 3.07 -30.69
C MET A 272 6.13 3.14 -31.12
N GLY A 273 6.90 2.04 -31.11
CA GLY A 273 8.25 2.08 -31.71
C GLY A 273 9.35 1.18 -31.16
N ALA A 274 9.05 0.04 -30.52
CA ALA A 274 10.09 -0.84 -29.93
C ALA A 274 10.23 -2.22 -30.60
N SER A 275 9.87 -2.37 -31.87
CA SER A 275 10.27 -3.54 -32.66
C SER A 275 11.67 -3.35 -33.25
N SER A 276 12.68 -3.18 -32.39
CA SER A 276 14.04 -3.54 -32.77
C SER A 276 14.15 -5.08 -32.68
N PRO A 277 14.56 -5.79 -33.74
CA PRO A 277 14.74 -7.25 -33.72
C PRO A 277 15.88 -7.75 -32.81
N GLN A 278 16.53 -6.88 -32.06
CA GLN A 278 17.72 -7.18 -31.27
C GLN A 278 17.37 -7.16 -29.77
N GLY A 279 17.35 -8.37 -29.19
CA GLY A 279 17.16 -8.61 -27.75
C GLY A 279 15.70 -8.77 -27.34
N ARG A 280 15.11 -9.95 -27.54
CA ARG A 280 13.82 -10.27 -26.92
C ARG A 280 14.04 -10.38 -25.41
N CYS A 281 13.23 -9.68 -24.63
CA CYS A 281 13.16 -9.89 -23.18
C CYS A 281 11.84 -10.57 -22.86
N GLU A 282 11.87 -11.61 -22.04
CA GLU A 282 10.68 -12.07 -21.35
C GLU A 282 10.41 -11.14 -20.17
N ILE A 283 9.18 -10.65 -20.08
CA ILE A 283 8.72 -9.74 -19.03
C ILE A 283 7.46 -10.33 -18.42
N LEU A 284 7.45 -10.44 -17.09
CA LEU A 284 6.28 -10.79 -16.29
C LEU A 284 6.11 -9.74 -15.19
N PHE A 285 4.91 -9.19 -15.07
CA PHE A 285 4.52 -8.35 -13.95
C PHE A 285 3.49 -9.08 -13.10
N PHE A 286 3.60 -8.90 -11.79
CA PHE A 286 2.72 -9.46 -10.77
C PHE A 286 2.34 -8.36 -9.78
N SER A 287 1.08 -8.37 -9.33
CA SER A 287 0.63 -7.64 -8.14
C SER A 287 -0.34 -8.51 -7.36
N GLY A 288 -0.20 -8.55 -6.03
CA GLY A 288 -1.18 -9.24 -5.18
C GLY A 288 -1.14 -8.83 -3.70
N GLY A 289 -2.30 -8.93 -3.06
CA GLY A 289 -2.52 -8.72 -1.64
C GLY A 289 -2.00 -9.91 -0.82
N THR A 290 -1.27 -9.62 0.25
CA THR A 290 -0.70 -10.65 1.14
C THR A 290 -1.75 -11.35 2.01
N ASP A 291 -2.96 -10.81 2.10
CA ASP A 291 -4.13 -11.42 2.74
C ASP A 291 -4.81 -12.50 1.90
N GLY A 292 -4.43 -12.60 0.62
CA GLY A 292 -5.00 -13.55 -0.31
C GLY A 292 -6.28 -13.07 -0.98
N GLN A 293 -6.61 -11.77 -0.85
CA GLN A 293 -7.80 -11.18 -1.44
C GLN A 293 -7.50 -9.79 -2.04
N ASP A 294 -8.09 -9.51 -3.19
CA ASP A 294 -8.03 -8.20 -3.84
C ASP A 294 -9.43 -7.75 -4.24
N GLY A 295 -9.90 -6.70 -3.58
CA GLY A 295 -11.31 -6.26 -3.68
C GLY A 295 -12.30 -7.33 -3.20
N PRO A 296 -13.58 -7.27 -3.62
CA PRO A 296 -14.59 -8.26 -3.26
C PRO A 296 -14.48 -9.53 -4.13
N THR A 297 -13.28 -10.12 -4.23
CA THR A 297 -12.99 -11.27 -5.10
C THR A 297 -12.33 -12.42 -4.34
N GLU A 298 -12.22 -13.59 -4.98
CA GLU A 298 -11.49 -14.75 -4.42
C GLU A 298 -10.01 -14.78 -4.83
N ALA A 299 -9.60 -13.85 -5.71
CA ALA A 299 -8.22 -13.71 -6.13
C ALA A 299 -7.47 -12.73 -5.24
N ALA A 300 -6.20 -13.00 -4.98
CA ALA A 300 -5.27 -12.11 -4.31
C ALA A 300 -4.72 -11.02 -5.25
N GLY A 301 -4.85 -11.21 -6.57
CA GLY A 301 -4.21 -10.35 -7.55
C GLY A 301 -4.15 -11.00 -8.93
N ALA A 302 -3.23 -10.53 -9.78
CA ALA A 302 -3.07 -11.06 -11.13
C ALA A 302 -1.66 -10.89 -11.70
N PHE A 303 -1.40 -11.63 -12.78
CA PHE A 303 -0.18 -11.58 -13.59
C PHE A 303 -0.46 -10.97 -14.96
N CYS A 304 0.47 -10.20 -15.49
CA CYS A 304 0.42 -9.75 -16.88
C CYS A 304 1.78 -9.86 -17.58
N SER A 305 1.72 -9.98 -18.89
CA SER A 305 2.86 -9.94 -19.80
C SER A 305 2.58 -8.93 -20.92
N PRO A 306 3.60 -8.52 -21.70
CA PRO A 306 3.38 -7.62 -22.84
C PRO A 306 2.39 -8.17 -23.89
N GLY A 307 2.24 -9.49 -24.00
CA GLY A 307 1.34 -10.15 -24.94
C GLY A 307 -0.14 -10.11 -24.53
N LEU A 308 -0.44 -9.83 -23.27
CA LEU A 308 -1.79 -9.96 -22.68
C LEU A 308 -2.89 -9.30 -23.51
N VAL A 309 -2.68 -8.07 -23.99
CA VAL A 309 -3.72 -7.35 -24.75
C VAL A 309 -3.96 -7.98 -26.12
N ALA A 310 -2.89 -8.39 -26.80
CA ALA A 310 -3.00 -9.01 -28.12
C ALA A 310 -3.70 -10.38 -28.03
N GLU A 311 -3.39 -11.15 -26.99
CA GLU A 311 -4.02 -12.44 -26.71
C GLU A 311 -5.50 -12.26 -26.29
N ALA A 312 -5.79 -11.28 -25.43
CA ALA A 312 -7.15 -10.95 -25.00
C ALA A 312 -8.05 -10.56 -26.17
N LEU A 313 -7.53 -9.78 -27.13
CA LEU A 313 -8.25 -9.42 -28.35
C LEU A 313 -8.59 -10.65 -29.22
N GLN A 314 -7.73 -11.67 -29.25
CA GLN A 314 -8.02 -12.93 -29.95
C GLN A 314 -9.15 -13.73 -29.29
N GLU A 315 -9.34 -13.56 -27.98
CA GLU A 315 -10.46 -14.12 -27.21
C GLU A 315 -11.71 -13.21 -27.20
N GLY A 316 -11.67 -12.07 -27.89
CA GLY A 316 -12.79 -11.12 -27.96
C GLY A 316 -12.96 -10.24 -26.72
N LEU A 317 -11.93 -10.11 -25.89
CA LEU A 317 -11.95 -9.31 -24.67
C LEU A 317 -11.37 -7.91 -24.91
N ASP A 318 -12.17 -6.87 -24.66
CA ASP A 318 -11.73 -5.47 -24.72
C ASP A 318 -11.20 -5.00 -23.35
N VAL A 319 -9.88 -5.04 -23.19
CA VAL A 319 -9.17 -4.62 -21.98
C VAL A 319 -9.57 -3.20 -21.52
N GLU A 320 -9.74 -2.26 -22.44
CA GLU A 320 -10.10 -0.89 -22.07
C GLU A 320 -11.54 -0.78 -21.58
N ALA A 321 -12.46 -1.56 -22.15
CA ALA A 321 -13.84 -1.62 -21.67
C ALA A 321 -13.91 -2.16 -20.24
N PHE A 322 -13.19 -3.24 -19.93
CA PHE A 322 -13.13 -3.79 -18.57
C PHE A 322 -12.52 -2.79 -17.57
N LEU A 323 -11.44 -2.10 -17.94
CA LEU A 323 -10.83 -1.08 -17.09
C LEU A 323 -11.78 0.10 -16.84
N ARG A 324 -12.48 0.61 -17.87
CA ARG A 324 -13.47 1.69 -17.69
C ARG A 324 -14.62 1.31 -16.76
N ASN A 325 -14.94 0.02 -16.65
CA ASN A 325 -16.00 -0.47 -15.76
C ASN A 325 -15.48 -0.97 -14.40
N ASN A 326 -14.19 -0.82 -14.08
CA ASN A 326 -13.54 -1.42 -12.89
C ASN A 326 -13.81 -2.93 -12.76
N ASP A 327 -13.74 -3.66 -13.88
CA ASP A 327 -14.16 -5.07 -13.98
C ASP A 327 -12.98 -6.02 -14.27
N SER A 328 -11.85 -5.76 -13.61
CA SER A 328 -10.60 -6.51 -13.82
C SER A 328 -10.71 -7.99 -13.44
N TYR A 329 -11.54 -8.35 -12.46
CA TYR A 329 -11.75 -9.74 -12.07
C TYR A 329 -12.43 -10.53 -13.16
N THR A 330 -13.50 -9.98 -13.73
CA THR A 330 -14.26 -10.63 -14.81
C THR A 330 -13.38 -10.78 -16.04
N PHE A 331 -12.57 -9.77 -16.38
CA PHE A 331 -11.56 -9.87 -17.44
C PHE A 331 -10.64 -11.07 -17.23
N PHE A 332 -9.95 -11.12 -16.08
CA PHE A 332 -8.97 -12.18 -15.83
C PHE A 332 -9.60 -13.56 -15.66
N SER A 333 -10.85 -13.63 -15.18
CA SER A 333 -11.60 -14.90 -15.08
C SER A 333 -11.93 -15.48 -16.46
N GLN A 334 -12.19 -14.61 -17.45
CA GLN A 334 -12.47 -15.02 -18.82
C GLN A 334 -11.17 -15.30 -19.59
N PHE A 335 -10.19 -14.41 -19.46
CA PHE A 335 -8.93 -14.46 -20.18
C PHE A 335 -8.15 -15.73 -19.85
N GLN A 336 -7.92 -16.55 -20.88
CA GLN A 336 -7.25 -17.86 -20.76
C GLN A 336 -7.80 -18.70 -19.60
N GLY A 337 -9.11 -18.65 -19.36
CA GLY A 337 -9.78 -19.45 -18.33
C GLY A 337 -9.30 -19.18 -16.90
N GLY A 338 -8.83 -17.98 -16.57
CA GLY A 338 -8.46 -17.62 -15.20
C GLY A 338 -6.99 -17.88 -14.83
N HIS A 339 -6.16 -18.38 -15.74
CA HIS A 339 -4.75 -18.72 -15.45
C HIS A 339 -3.89 -17.54 -15.00
N HIS A 340 -4.32 -16.32 -15.29
CA HIS A 340 -3.64 -15.09 -14.89
C HIS A 340 -4.08 -14.54 -13.53
N LEU A 341 -5.09 -15.14 -12.88
CA LEU A 341 -5.45 -14.80 -11.51
C LEU A 341 -4.50 -15.47 -10.52
N LEU A 342 -4.07 -14.73 -9.50
CA LEU A 342 -3.44 -15.33 -8.33
C LEU A 342 -4.54 -15.74 -7.35
N VAL A 343 -4.75 -17.04 -7.14
CA VAL A 343 -5.70 -17.57 -6.16
C VAL A 343 -4.95 -18.35 -5.09
N THR A 344 -4.69 -17.70 -3.96
CA THR A 344 -4.00 -18.32 -2.80
C THR A 344 -4.98 -18.87 -1.76
N GLY A 345 -6.24 -18.40 -1.78
CA GLY A 345 -7.11 -18.42 -0.61
C GLY A 345 -6.64 -17.44 0.47
N LEU A 346 -7.44 -17.30 1.53
CA LEU A 346 -7.12 -16.43 2.66
C LEU A 346 -5.85 -16.94 3.37
N THR A 347 -4.85 -16.07 3.50
CA THR A 347 -3.55 -16.44 4.07
C THR A 347 -3.52 -16.38 5.59
N GLY A 348 -4.48 -15.68 6.21
CA GLY A 348 -4.53 -15.43 7.65
C GLY A 348 -3.55 -14.36 8.15
N THR A 349 -2.93 -13.60 7.24
CA THR A 349 -2.04 -12.46 7.53
C THR A 349 -2.40 -11.28 6.65
N ASN A 350 -1.97 -10.06 6.99
CA ASN A 350 -2.04 -8.93 6.07
C ASN A 350 -0.87 -7.98 6.36
N VAL A 351 -0.01 -7.79 5.36
CA VAL A 351 1.08 -6.81 5.35
C VAL A 351 1.05 -6.01 4.05
N MET A 352 -0.15 -5.69 3.57
CA MET A 352 -0.45 -4.95 2.34
C MET A 352 -0.14 -5.72 1.04
N ASP A 353 0.18 -5.03 -0.04
CA ASP A 353 0.40 -5.61 -1.37
C ASP A 353 1.89 -5.85 -1.66
N ILE A 354 2.18 -6.84 -2.51
CA ILE A 354 3.50 -7.08 -3.11
C ILE A 354 3.35 -7.03 -4.64
N GLN A 355 4.29 -6.34 -5.29
CA GLN A 355 4.48 -6.32 -6.72
C GLN A 355 5.85 -6.91 -7.09
N ALA A 356 5.89 -7.62 -8.21
CA ALA A 356 7.14 -8.14 -8.77
C ALA A 356 7.18 -7.94 -10.28
N ILE A 357 8.35 -7.52 -10.78
CA ILE A 357 8.68 -7.50 -12.20
C ILE A 357 9.82 -8.47 -12.41
N LEU A 358 9.64 -9.45 -13.29
CA LEU A 358 10.69 -10.35 -13.75
C LEU A 358 11.06 -9.98 -15.18
N ILE A 359 12.35 -9.77 -15.45
CA ILE A 359 12.87 -9.45 -16.78
C ILE A 359 14.05 -10.39 -17.07
N ARG A 360 13.98 -11.12 -18.19
CA ARG A 360 15.04 -12.03 -18.64
C ARG A 360 15.37 -11.79 -20.11
N ALA A 361 16.64 -11.55 -20.40
CA ALA A 361 17.12 -11.53 -21.79
C ALA A 361 17.06 -12.94 -22.40
N MET A 362 16.64 -13.04 -23.67
CA MET A 362 16.50 -14.29 -24.44
C MET A 362 17.65 -14.53 -25.40
#